data_AF-A0A382VHB7-F1
#
_entry.id   AF-A0A382VHB7-F1
#
_cell.length_a   1.000
_cell.length_b   1.000
_cell.length_c   1.000
_cell.angle_alpha   90.00
_cell.angle_beta   90.00
_cell.angle_gamma   90.00
#
_symmetry.space_group_name_H-M   'P 1'
#
loop_
_entity.id
_entity.type
_entity.pdbx_description
1 polymer ?
#
loop_
_entity_poly.entity_id
_entity_poly.type
_entity_poly.pdbx_seq_one_letter_code
_entity_poly.pdbx_strand_id
1 'polypeptide(L)'
;MAWIKTISDAEAKELGGEYEEAFAKVREVTNSAVASSGGGPPGLSSLNPYAMMYAKQLMQHIMRGPSGVTTQQREMVATVTSLANNCKY
;
A
#
# COMPACT_ATOMS: atom_id res chain seq x y z
N MET A 1 -2.46 -10.86 -11.05
CA MET A 1 -3.56 -10.76 -10.07
C MET A 1 -3.36 -11.87 -9.06
N ALA A 2 -3.15 -11.54 -7.79
CA ALA A 2 -2.94 -12.58 -6.79
C ALA A 2 -4.18 -13.46 -6.64
N TRP A 3 -3.96 -14.78 -6.52
CA TRP A 3 -4.99 -15.78 -6.25
C TRP A 3 -5.39 -15.83 -4.75
N ILE A 4 -4.63 -15.13 -3.92
CA ILE A 4 -4.82 -15.06 -2.47
C ILE A 4 -5.99 -14.12 -2.17
N LYS A 5 -6.91 -14.56 -1.31
CA LYS A 5 -8.01 -13.71 -0.83
C LYS A 5 -7.43 -12.50 -0.08
N THR A 6 -7.90 -11.31 -0.44
CA THR A 6 -7.57 -10.05 0.24
C THR A 6 -8.77 -9.56 1.05
N ILE A 7 -8.53 -8.68 2.01
CA ILE A 7 -9.58 -8.03 2.81
C ILE A 7 -9.91 -6.68 2.17
N SER A 8 -11.20 -6.47 1.92
CA SER A 8 -11.77 -5.20 1.43
C SER A 8 -12.00 -4.21 2.58
N ASP A 9 -12.18 -2.92 2.25
CA ASP A 9 -12.54 -1.89 3.24
C ASP A 9 -13.87 -2.20 3.97
N ALA A 10 -14.82 -2.88 3.31
CA ALA A 10 -16.08 -3.29 3.93
C ALA A 10 -15.87 -4.42 4.95
N GLU A 11 -15.15 -5.48 4.56
CA GLU A 11 -14.80 -6.58 5.47
C GLU A 11 -13.95 -6.08 6.66
N ALA A 12 -13.01 -5.14 6.43
CA ALA A 12 -12.22 -4.55 7.50
C ALA A 12 -13.08 -3.82 8.54
N LYS A 13 -14.16 -3.15 8.09
CA LYS A 13 -15.12 -2.49 8.98
C LYS A 13 -15.95 -3.49 9.78
N GLU A 14 -16.33 -4.61 9.17
CA GLU A 14 -17.04 -5.69 9.86
C GLU A 14 -16.17 -6.40 10.90
N LEU A 15 -14.88 -6.59 10.60
CA LEU A 15 -13.90 -7.15 11.53
C LEU A 15 -13.62 -6.21 12.70
N GLY A 16 -13.67 -4.90 12.48
CA GLY A 16 -13.47 -3.88 13.50
C GLY A 16 -12.06 -3.88 14.10
N GLY A 17 -11.91 -3.17 15.22
CA GLY A 17 -10.66 -3.13 15.99
C GLY A 17 -9.45 -2.67 15.17
N GLU A 18 -8.37 -3.45 15.21
CA GLU A 18 -7.11 -3.15 14.52
C GLU A 18 -7.27 -3.01 12.99
N TYR A 19 -8.24 -3.71 12.39
CA TYR A 19 -8.50 -3.63 10.96
C TYR A 19 -9.08 -2.28 10.56
N GLU A 20 -10.10 -1.82 11.28
CA GLU A 20 -10.74 -0.53 11.01
C GLU A 20 -9.74 0.63 11.21
N GLU A 21 -8.97 0.58 12.30
CA GLU A 21 -7.94 1.57 12.60
C GLU A 21 -6.86 1.63 11.50
N ALA A 22 -6.27 0.49 11.16
CA ALA A 22 -5.20 0.43 10.18
C ALA A 22 -5.67 0.87 8.79
N PHE A 23 -6.86 0.43 8.36
CA PHE A 23 -7.44 0.84 7.08
C PHE A 23 -7.76 2.34 7.06
N ALA A 24 -8.30 2.89 8.15
CA ALA A 24 -8.52 4.34 8.28
C ALA A 24 -7.20 5.11 8.13
N LYS A 25 -6.14 4.64 8.79
CA LYS A 25 -4.82 5.28 8.68
C LYS A 25 -4.23 5.20 7.28
N VAL A 26 -4.41 4.09 6.57
CA VAL A 26 -3.96 3.98 5.18
C VAL A 26 -4.70 4.98 4.28
N ARG A 27 -6.03 5.13 4.43
CA ARG A 27 -6.80 6.12 3.66
C ARG A 27 -6.30 7.54 3.92
N GLU A 28 -6.07 7.89 5.18
CA GLU A 28 -5.52 9.19 5.59
C GLU A 28 -4.15 9.44 4.92
N VAL A 29 -3.21 8.51 5.06
CA VAL A 29 -1.82 8.69 4.60
C VAL A 29 -1.70 8.70 3.08
N THR A 30 -2.61 8.02 2.38
CA THR A 30 -2.63 7.97 0.91
C THR A 30 -3.57 9.00 0.28
N ASN A 31 -4.33 9.75 1.08
CA ASN A 31 -5.44 10.60 0.63
C ASN A 31 -6.36 9.87 -0.36
N SER A 32 -6.73 8.63 -0.03
CA SER A 32 -7.50 7.71 -0.88
C SER A 32 -8.83 7.35 -0.24
N ALA A 33 -9.87 7.16 -1.05
CA ALA A 33 -11.17 6.65 -0.59
C ALA A 33 -11.13 5.17 -0.17
N VAL A 34 -10.14 4.42 -0.65
CA VAL A 34 -9.95 2.99 -0.35
C VAL A 34 -8.56 2.73 0.20
N ALA A 35 -8.45 1.87 1.22
CA ALA A 35 -7.16 1.47 1.77
C ALA A 35 -6.53 0.32 0.96
N SER A 36 -7.36 -0.56 0.42
CA SER A 36 -6.96 -1.78 -0.29
C SER A 36 -7.68 -1.85 -1.63
N SER A 37 -6.94 -1.92 -2.74
CA SER A 37 -7.49 -1.96 -4.10
C SER A 37 -7.49 -3.37 -4.73
N GLY A 38 -7.62 -4.42 -3.91
CA GLY A 38 -7.63 -5.81 -4.38
C GLY A 38 -6.24 -6.34 -4.72
N GLY A 39 -6.17 -7.40 -5.54
CA GLY A 39 -5.06 -8.37 -5.68
C GLY A 39 -3.66 -7.90 -6.13
N GLY A 40 -3.31 -6.64 -5.88
CA GLY A 40 -1.94 -6.12 -5.87
C GLY A 40 -1.27 -6.17 -4.49
N PRO A 41 0.01 -5.77 -4.40
CA PRO A 41 0.77 -5.81 -3.15
C PRO A 41 0.07 -5.11 -1.96
N PRO A 42 -0.55 -3.92 -2.13
CA PRO A 42 -1.33 -3.29 -1.06
C PRO A 42 -2.49 -4.16 -0.54
N GLY A 43 -3.22 -4.82 -1.44
CA GLY A 43 -4.30 -5.71 -1.05
C GLY A 43 -3.79 -7.01 -0.46
N LEU A 44 -2.65 -7.54 -0.90
CA LEU A 44 -2.03 -8.71 -0.27
C LEU A 44 -1.66 -8.44 1.19
N SER A 45 -1.12 -7.26 1.49
CA SER A 45 -0.76 -6.87 2.85
C SER A 45 -1.98 -6.73 3.77
N SER A 46 -3.20 -6.60 3.25
CA SER A 46 -4.42 -6.47 4.06
C SER A 46 -4.65 -7.61 5.04
N LEU A 47 -4.06 -8.79 4.82
CA LEU A 47 -4.15 -9.94 5.72
C LEU A 47 -3.48 -9.68 7.08
N ASN A 48 -2.58 -8.70 7.17
CA ASN A 48 -2.04 -8.19 8.43
C ASN A 48 -2.19 -6.65 8.46
N PRO A 49 -3.15 -6.11 9.22
CA PRO A 49 -3.55 -4.71 9.11
C PRO A 49 -2.42 -3.74 9.46
N TYR A 50 -1.65 -4.02 10.52
CA TYR A 50 -0.52 -3.18 10.89
C TYR A 50 0.64 -3.25 9.90
N ALA A 51 0.95 -4.44 9.38
CA ALA A 51 1.97 -4.57 8.33
C ALA A 51 1.61 -3.75 7.08
N MET A 52 0.33 -3.79 6.66
CA MET A 52 -0.19 -2.95 5.58
C MET A 52 -0.03 -1.47 5.89
N MET A 53 -0.45 -1.04 7.08
CA MET A 53 -0.39 0.35 7.52
C MET A 53 1.03 0.89 7.48
N TYR A 54 1.98 0.19 8.11
CA TYR A 54 3.37 0.64 8.16
C TYR A 54 4.04 0.62 6.78
N ALA A 55 3.78 -0.40 5.96
CA ALA A 55 4.30 -0.46 4.59
C ALA A 55 3.80 0.73 3.74
N LYS A 56 2.52 1.10 3.87
CA LYS A 56 1.95 2.24 3.16
C LYS A 56 2.49 3.58 3.65
N GLN A 57 2.66 3.74 4.96
CA GLN A 57 3.28 4.93 5.54
C GLN A 57 4.70 5.13 5.00
N LEU A 58 5.51 4.06 5.03
CA LEU A 58 6.87 4.09 4.50
C LEU A 58 6.90 4.43 3.01
N MET A 59 6.05 3.77 2.22
CA MET A 59 5.96 4.01 0.78
C MET A 59 5.60 5.47 0.47
N GLN A 60 4.65 6.07 1.20
CA GLN A 60 4.30 7.47 1.00
C GLN A 60 5.45 8.42 1.35
N HIS A 61 6.16 8.16 2.46
CA HIS A 61 7.33 8.96 2.83
C HIS A 61 8.42 8.91 1.76
N ILE A 62 8.73 7.71 1.26
CA ILE A 62 9.75 7.53 0.21
C ILE A 62 9.30 8.16 -1.11
N MET A 63 8.07 7.90 -1.57
CA MET A 63 7.65 8.23 -2.94
C MET A 63 7.08 9.64 -3.10
N ARG A 64 6.54 10.23 -2.04
CA ARG A 64 5.82 11.52 -2.08
C ARG A 64 6.28 12.52 -1.02
N GLY A 65 7.02 12.10 0.00
CA GLY A 65 7.57 12.99 1.02
C GLY A 65 8.68 13.93 0.50
N PRO A 66 9.11 14.90 1.33
CA PRO A 66 10.24 15.78 1.03
C PRO A 66 11.51 14.99 0.70
N SER A 67 12.22 15.37 -0.36
CA SER A 67 13.43 14.69 -0.80
C SER A 67 14.28 15.60 -1.69
N GLY A 68 15.59 15.34 -1.75
CA GLY A 68 16.50 15.96 -2.71
C GLY A 68 16.33 15.46 -4.14
N VAL A 69 15.50 14.43 -4.36
CA VAL A 69 15.15 13.91 -5.68
C VAL A 69 13.67 14.10 -5.98
N THR A 70 13.37 14.37 -7.25
CA THR A 70 12.00 14.58 -7.70
C THR A 70 11.17 13.31 -7.59
N THR A 71 9.86 13.45 -7.58
CA THR A 71 8.94 12.33 -7.62
C THR A 71 9.19 11.44 -8.84
N GLN A 72 9.43 12.03 -10.00
CA GLN A 72 9.72 11.31 -11.25
C GLN A 72 11.01 10.49 -11.16
N GLN A 73 12.05 11.04 -10.53
CA GLN A 73 13.30 10.29 -10.30
C GLN A 73 13.08 9.08 -9.41
N ARG A 74 12.25 9.20 -8.38
CA ARG A 74 11.89 8.08 -7.50
C ARG A 74 11.13 6.99 -8.25
N GLU A 75 10.18 7.37 -9.11
CA GLU A 75 9.49 6.42 -10.00
C GLU A 75 10.45 5.75 -10.99
N MET A 76 11.45 6.46 -11.52
CA MET A 76 12.48 5.86 -12.39
C MET A 76 13.29 4.79 -11.64
N VAL A 77 13.71 5.07 -10.41
CA VAL A 77 14.41 4.08 -9.56
C VAL A 77 13.52 2.87 -9.29
N ALA A 78 12.26 3.07 -8.92
CA ALA A 78 11.30 1.99 -8.71
C ALA A 78 11.10 1.13 -9.97
N THR A 79 11.05 1.76 -11.15
CA THR A 79 10.87 1.07 -12.44
C THR A 79 12.08 0.22 -12.79
N VAL A 80 13.30 0.79 -12.72
CA VAL A 80 14.54 0.07 -13.06
C VAL A 80 14.81 -1.07 -12.08
N THR A 81 14.58 -0.85 -10.79
CA THR A 81 14.74 -1.91 -9.77
C THR A 81 13.72 -3.03 -9.95
N SER A 82 12.48 -2.71 -10.31
CA SER A 82 11.45 -3.72 -10.61
C SER A 82 11.81 -4.54 -11.83
N LEU A 83 12.28 -3.89 -12.90
CA LEU A 83 12.76 -4.57 -14.12
C LEU A 83 13.94 -5.50 -13.82
N ALA A 84 14.94 -5.02 -13.08
CA ALA A 84 16.12 -5.82 -12.71
C ALA A 84 15.75 -7.08 -11.90
N ASN A 85 14.65 -7.03 -11.16
CA ASN A 85 14.13 -8.15 -10.37
C ASN A 85 13.04 -8.97 -11.09
N ASN A 86 12.76 -8.70 -12.37
CA ASN A 86 11.65 -9.32 -13.11
C ASN A 86 10.28 -9.18 -12.40
N CYS A 87 10.08 -8.08 -11.67
CA CYS A 87 8.82 -7.79 -10.99
C CYS A 87 7.82 -7.19 -12.02
N LYS A 88 6.89 -8.04 -12.49
CA LYS A 88 5.97 -7.72 -13.59
C LYS A 88 4.72 -6.92 -13.17
N TYR A 89 4.39 -6.89 -11.88
CA TYR A 89 3.20 -6.21 -11.37
C TYR A 89 3.26 -4.70 -11.65
#